data_AF-A0A2R6KD69-F1
#
_entry.id   AF-A0A2R6KD69-F1
#
_cell.length_a   1.000
_cell.length_b   1.000
_cell.length_c   1.000
_cell.angle_alpha   90.00
_cell.angle_beta   90.00
_cell.angle_gamma   90.00
#
_symmetry.space_group_name_H-M   'P 1'
#
loop_
_entity.id
_entity.type
_entity.pdbx_description
1 polymer ?
#
loop_
_entity_poly.entity_id
_entity_poly.type
_entity_poly.pdbx_seq_one_letter_code
_entity_poly.pdbx_strand_id
1 'polypeptide(L)'
;MANGFVGVSAVFVFFGLALASPLVAVVAWGLSQRRDRFQPALGTVAAGSVGLLAAVATALALFVGPSVGLVFAAVVIGAVLVLAVFPVLIGRQLLDRWTLLGADEALGYATLGWPVAMVASAVVFVAPGGFGSTDVTALDGAAGAVAWLTLAVVATLGPAVAGLSFYHVVERYA
;
A
#
# COMPACT_ATOMS: atom_id res chain seq x y z
N MET A 1 19.84 4.50 17.60
CA MET A 1 18.58 3.95 17.06
C MET A 1 18.68 2.44 17.05
N ALA A 2 17.81 1.74 17.77
CA ALA A 2 17.76 0.28 17.78
C ALA A 2 17.02 -0.26 16.53
N ASN A 3 17.39 0.20 15.34
CA ASN A 3 16.76 -0.26 14.11
C ASN A 3 17.58 -1.46 13.62
N GLY A 4 17.38 -2.61 14.27
CA GLY A 4 17.93 -3.88 13.79
C GLY A 4 17.43 -4.21 12.37
N PHE A 5 17.89 -5.32 11.80
CA PHE A 5 17.53 -5.74 10.43
C PHE A 5 16.02 -5.66 10.12
N VAL A 6 15.17 -5.93 11.12
CA VAL A 6 13.70 -5.81 11.03
C VAL A 6 13.25 -4.37 10.72
N GLY A 7 13.78 -3.37 11.44
CA GLY A 7 13.39 -1.98 11.26
C GLY A 7 13.81 -1.42 9.90
N VAL A 8 15.04 -1.72 9.48
CA VAL A 8 15.52 -1.36 8.13
C VAL A 8 14.69 -2.05 7.05
N SER A 9 14.36 -3.34 7.22
CA SER A 9 13.50 -4.07 6.30
C SER A 9 12.09 -3.48 6.23
N ALA A 10 11.52 -3.08 7.36
CA ALA A 10 10.17 -2.48 7.39
C ALA A 10 10.12 -1.16 6.62
N VAL A 11 11.12 -0.28 6.81
CA VAL A 11 11.23 0.98 6.06
C VAL A 11 11.44 0.72 4.57
N PHE A 12 12.34 -0.21 4.22
CA PHE A 12 12.59 -0.59 2.83
C PHE A 12 11.32 -1.12 2.15
N VAL A 13 10.58 -2.00 2.82
CA VAL A 13 9.34 -2.57 2.30
C VAL A 13 8.24 -1.50 2.20
N PHE A 14 8.14 -0.57 3.16
CA PHE A 14 7.18 0.53 3.10
C PHE A 14 7.38 1.40 1.86
N PHE A 15 8.60 1.89 1.62
CA PHE A 15 8.93 2.68 0.43
C PHE A 15 8.87 1.85 -0.85
N GLY A 16 9.29 0.58 -0.79
CA GLY A 16 9.15 -0.36 -1.91
C GLY A 16 7.69 -0.55 -2.33
N LEU A 17 6.77 -0.69 -1.37
CA LEU A 17 5.33 -0.75 -1.65
C LEU A 17 4.79 0.57 -2.19
N ALA A 18 5.24 1.71 -1.66
CA ALA A 18 4.82 3.01 -2.19
C ALA A 18 5.19 3.15 -3.67
N LEU A 19 6.40 2.75 -4.06
CA LEU A 19 6.87 2.76 -5.45
C LEU A 19 6.21 1.69 -6.32
N ALA A 20 5.96 0.50 -5.77
CA ALA A 20 5.32 -0.59 -6.50
C ALA A 20 3.81 -0.36 -6.71
N SER A 21 3.17 0.38 -5.81
CA SER A 21 1.72 0.61 -5.82
C SER A 21 1.17 1.17 -7.15
N PRO A 22 1.74 2.23 -7.77
CA PRO A 22 1.26 2.70 -9.07
C PRO A 22 1.45 1.66 -10.18
N LEU A 23 2.54 0.88 -10.16
CA LEU A 23 2.75 -0.17 -11.16
C LEU A 23 1.69 -1.26 -11.03
N VAL A 24 1.42 -1.72 -9.81
CA VAL A 24 0.36 -2.72 -9.55
C VAL A 24 -1.00 -2.20 -10.02
N ALA A 25 -1.34 -0.97 -9.65
CA ALA A 25 -2.63 -0.36 -10.01
C ALA A 25 -2.80 -0.19 -11.52
N VAL A 26 -1.78 0.33 -12.21
CA VAL A 26 -1.81 0.55 -13.67
C VAL A 26 -1.82 -0.76 -14.44
N VAL A 27 -1.02 -1.75 -14.04
CA VAL A 27 -1.01 -3.06 -14.71
C VAL A 27 -2.35 -3.78 -14.50
N ALA A 28 -2.90 -3.74 -13.29
CA ALA A 28 -4.21 -4.33 -13.01
C ALA A 28 -5.31 -3.66 -13.84
N TRP A 29 -5.31 -2.32 -13.93
CA TRP A 29 -6.24 -1.56 -14.76
C TRP A 29 -6.06 -1.86 -16.25
N GLY A 30 -4.84 -1.87 -16.77
CA GLY A 30 -4.56 -2.18 -18.17
C GLY A 30 -4.99 -3.60 -18.55
N LEU A 31 -4.85 -4.56 -17.63
CA LEU A 31 -5.34 -5.92 -17.80
C LEU A 31 -6.87 -6.01 -17.71
N SER A 32 -7.52 -5.20 -16.86
CA SER A 32 -8.98 -5.22 -16.73
C SER A 32 -9.67 -4.72 -17.99
N GLN A 33 -9.08 -3.78 -18.72
CA GLN A 33 -9.58 -3.31 -20.02
C GLN A 33 -9.70 -4.42 -21.07
N ARG A 34 -9.04 -5.57 -20.87
CA ARG A 34 -9.10 -6.73 -21.77
C ARG A 34 -9.97 -7.89 -21.27
N ARG A 35 -10.41 -7.86 -20.00
CA ARG A 35 -11.05 -9.01 -19.34
C ARG A 35 -12.44 -8.71 -18.77
N ASP A 36 -12.98 -7.54 -19.06
CA ASP A 36 -14.29 -7.01 -18.60
C ASP A 36 -14.50 -6.96 -17.07
N ARG A 37 -13.54 -7.42 -16.27
CA ARG A 37 -13.58 -7.46 -14.80
C ARG A 37 -12.22 -7.14 -14.19
N PHE A 38 -12.24 -6.35 -13.13
CA PHE A 38 -11.04 -5.87 -12.45
C PHE A 38 -10.47 -6.92 -11.48
N GLN A 39 -11.31 -7.62 -10.71
CA GLN A 39 -10.86 -8.59 -9.70
C GLN A 39 -9.95 -9.70 -10.27
N PRO A 40 -10.25 -10.34 -11.43
CA PRO A 40 -9.35 -11.35 -12.01
C PRO A 40 -8.03 -10.75 -12.53
N ALA A 41 -8.05 -9.50 -13.02
CA ALA A 41 -6.87 -8.79 -13.46
C ALA A 41 -5.95 -8.48 -12.27
N LEU A 42 -6.50 -7.91 -11.19
CA LEU A 42 -5.78 -7.67 -9.95
C LEU A 42 -5.23 -8.97 -9.36
N GLY A 43 -6.00 -10.05 -9.35
CA GLY A 43 -5.55 -11.37 -8.88
C GLY A 43 -4.33 -11.90 -9.66
N THR A 44 -4.28 -11.67 -10.97
CA THR A 44 -3.13 -12.04 -11.81
C THR A 44 -1.88 -11.24 -11.43
N VAL A 45 -2.04 -9.92 -11.25
CA VAL A 45 -0.92 -9.04 -10.84
C VAL A 45 -0.43 -9.41 -9.44
N ALA A 46 -1.36 -9.60 -8.50
CA ALA A 46 -1.05 -9.98 -7.13
C ALA A 46 -0.29 -11.31 -7.07
N ALA A 47 -0.72 -12.33 -7.83
CA ALA A 47 0.00 -13.60 -7.91
C ALA A 47 1.44 -13.43 -8.44
N GLY A 48 1.63 -12.60 -9.47
CA GLY A 48 2.95 -12.26 -9.98
C GLY A 48 3.82 -11.53 -8.94
N SER A 49 3.26 -10.56 -8.23
CA SER A 49 3.95 -9.85 -7.16
C SER A 49 4.35 -10.78 -6.01
N VAL A 50 3.48 -11.71 -5.61
CA VAL A 50 3.80 -12.73 -4.59
C VAL A 50 4.97 -13.61 -5.05
N GLY A 51 4.97 -14.05 -6.31
CA GLY A 51 6.07 -14.83 -6.88
C GLY A 51 7.41 -14.07 -6.85
N LEU A 52 7.39 -12.78 -7.20
CA LEU A 52 8.58 -11.92 -7.13
C LEU A 52 9.10 -11.76 -5.70
N LEU A 53 8.20 -11.50 -4.74
CA LEU A 53 8.56 -11.36 -3.33
C LEU A 53 9.12 -12.67 -2.75
N ALA A 54 8.54 -13.81 -3.13
CA ALA A 54 9.04 -15.14 -2.77
C ALA A 54 10.44 -15.40 -3.35
N ALA A 55 10.68 -14.99 -4.60
CA ALA A 55 12.00 -15.11 -5.21
C ALA A 55 13.06 -14.26 -4.48
N VAL A 56 12.72 -13.02 -4.09
CA VAL A 56 13.62 -12.16 -3.30
C VAL A 56 13.90 -12.76 -1.92
N ALA A 57 12.87 -13.23 -1.21
CA ALA A 57 13.02 -13.88 0.09
C ALA A 57 13.91 -15.13 -0.01
N THR A 58 13.74 -15.93 -1.08
CA THR A 58 14.55 -17.12 -1.34
C THR A 58 16.00 -16.73 -1.65
N ALA A 59 16.24 -15.69 -2.45
CA ALA A 59 17.58 -15.20 -2.73
C ALA A 59 18.28 -14.74 -1.43
N LEU A 60 17.59 -14.00 -0.56
CA LEU A 60 18.13 -13.61 0.75
C LEU A 60 18.46 -14.82 1.63
N ALA A 61 17.59 -15.84 1.63
CA ALA A 61 17.82 -17.08 2.37
C ALA A 61 19.07 -17.82 1.89
N LEU A 62 19.31 -17.86 0.57
CA LEU A 62 20.43 -18.58 -0.05
C LEU A 62 21.76 -17.82 0.03
N PHE A 63 21.75 -16.48 -0.14
CA PHE A 63 22.98 -15.70 -0.29
C PHE A 63 23.39 -14.92 0.98
N VAL A 64 22.46 -14.65 1.91
CA VAL A 64 22.75 -13.92 3.15
C VAL A 64 22.59 -14.82 4.38
N GLY A 65 21.46 -15.54 4.45
CA GLY A 65 21.22 -16.54 5.48
C GLY A 65 19.74 -16.87 5.66
N PRO A 66 19.38 -18.09 6.09
CA PRO A 66 17.98 -18.53 6.18
C PRO A 66 17.10 -17.65 7.08
N SER A 67 17.65 -17.18 8.21
CA SER A 67 16.94 -16.29 9.14
C SER A 67 16.60 -14.94 8.51
N VAL A 68 17.49 -14.39 7.67
CA VAL A 68 17.31 -13.12 6.97
C VAL A 68 16.15 -13.22 5.97
N GLY A 69 16.13 -14.29 5.18
CA GLY A 69 15.03 -14.55 4.23
C GLY A 69 13.68 -14.69 4.92
N LEU A 70 13.62 -15.42 6.05
CA LEU A 70 12.40 -15.59 6.84
C LEU A 70 11.89 -14.28 7.45
N VAL A 71 12.80 -13.49 8.04
CA VAL A 71 12.44 -12.18 8.63
C VAL A 71 11.92 -11.24 7.54
N PHE A 72 12.60 -11.18 6.39
CA PHE A 72 12.15 -10.37 5.26
C PHE A 72 10.75 -10.81 4.78
N ALA A 73 10.53 -12.12 4.59
CA ALA A 73 9.22 -12.64 4.19
C ALA A 73 8.11 -12.26 5.18
N ALA A 74 8.37 -12.41 6.49
CA ALA A 74 7.41 -12.04 7.52
C ALA A 74 7.07 -10.53 7.50
N VAL A 75 8.09 -9.67 7.38
CA VAL A 75 7.92 -8.21 7.28
C VAL A 75 7.13 -7.83 6.03
N VAL A 76 7.46 -8.42 4.88
CA VAL A 76 6.75 -8.19 3.62
C VAL A 76 5.29 -8.60 3.72
N ILE A 77 5.01 -9.79 4.24
CA ILE A 77 3.63 -10.28 4.40
C ILE A 77 2.84 -9.31 5.30
N GLY A 78 3.40 -8.95 6.46
CA GLY A 78 2.76 -7.99 7.37
C GLY A 78 2.49 -6.65 6.70
N ALA A 79 3.47 -6.09 6.00
CA ALA A 79 3.34 -4.82 5.31
C ALA A 79 2.30 -4.88 4.18
N VAL A 80 2.30 -5.92 3.35
CA VAL A 80 1.31 -6.10 2.28
C VAL A 80 -0.10 -6.20 2.86
N LEU A 81 -0.29 -6.96 3.94
CA LEU A 81 -1.59 -7.08 4.58
C LEU A 81 -2.08 -5.74 5.14
N VAL A 82 -1.22 -5.01 5.85
CA VAL A 82 -1.58 -3.77 6.56
C VAL A 82 -1.67 -2.56 5.63
N LEU A 83 -0.82 -2.48 4.61
CA LEU A 83 -0.70 -1.28 3.77
C LEU A 83 -1.34 -1.42 2.40
N ALA A 84 -1.62 -2.64 1.94
CA ALA A 84 -2.27 -2.87 0.64
C ALA A 84 -3.63 -3.56 0.80
N VAL A 85 -3.66 -4.78 1.34
CA VAL A 85 -4.88 -5.60 1.35
C VAL A 85 -5.97 -4.96 2.22
N PHE A 86 -5.66 -4.67 3.48
CA PHE A 86 -6.65 -4.12 4.41
C PHE A 86 -7.18 -2.75 3.95
N PRO A 87 -6.34 -1.75 3.61
CA PRO A 87 -6.82 -0.46 3.14
C PRO A 87 -7.62 -0.52 1.85
N VAL A 88 -7.22 -1.34 0.86
CA VAL A 88 -7.95 -1.46 -0.40
C VAL A 88 -9.32 -2.11 -0.18
N LEU A 89 -9.42 -3.11 0.71
CA LEU A 89 -10.70 -3.73 1.04
C LEU A 89 -11.64 -2.78 1.80
N ILE A 90 -11.11 -2.01 2.77
CA ILE A 90 -11.87 -0.96 3.44
C ILE A 90 -12.31 0.10 2.43
N GLY A 91 -11.41 0.55 1.55
CA GLY A 91 -11.72 1.51 0.51
C GLY A 91 -12.80 1.03 -0.45
N ARG A 92 -12.75 -0.24 -0.87
CA ARG A 92 -13.80 -0.88 -1.65
C ARG A 92 -15.14 -0.85 -0.92
N GLN A 93 -15.19 -1.25 0.35
CA GLN A 93 -16.43 -1.26 1.13
C GLN A 93 -17.02 0.13 1.34
N LEU A 94 -16.17 1.15 1.50
CA LEU A 94 -16.63 2.53 1.63
C LEU A 94 -17.15 3.07 0.30
N LEU A 95 -16.46 2.81 -0.81
CA LEU A 95 -16.91 3.22 -2.15
C LEU A 95 -18.22 2.55 -2.53
N ASP A 96 -18.35 1.24 -2.32
CA ASP A 96 -19.59 0.47 -2.55
C ASP A 96 -20.78 1.03 -1.74
N ARG A 97 -20.51 1.70 -0.59
CA ARG A 97 -21.54 2.37 0.22
C ARG A 97 -21.82 3.80 -0.18
N TRP A 98 -20.84 4.50 -0.75
CA TRP A 98 -20.92 5.94 -1.04
C TRP A 98 -21.28 6.24 -2.50
N THR A 99 -21.18 5.26 -3.39
CA THR A 99 -21.44 5.41 -4.82
C THR A 99 -22.42 4.35 -5.33
N LEU A 100 -22.78 4.44 -6.62
CA LEU A 100 -23.62 3.43 -7.31
C LEU A 100 -22.79 2.33 -7.97
N LEU A 101 -21.49 2.27 -7.69
CA LEU A 101 -20.57 1.32 -8.31
C LEU A 101 -20.89 -0.11 -7.88
N GLY A 102 -20.72 -1.06 -8.80
CA GLY A 102 -20.67 -2.47 -8.42
C GLY A 102 -19.41 -2.79 -7.62
N ALA A 103 -19.45 -3.89 -6.85
CA ALA A 103 -18.34 -4.31 -6.00
C ALA A 103 -16.97 -4.47 -6.71
N ASP A 104 -16.96 -4.83 -8.00
CA ASP A 104 -15.75 -4.97 -8.83
C ASP A 104 -15.20 -3.61 -9.27
N GLU A 105 -16.08 -2.67 -9.63
CA GLU A 105 -15.69 -1.31 -9.99
C GLU A 105 -15.20 -0.53 -8.76
N ALA A 106 -15.88 -0.68 -7.62
CA ALA A 106 -15.45 -0.12 -6.35
C ALA A 106 -14.04 -0.62 -5.95
N LEU A 107 -13.73 -1.90 -6.23
CA LEU A 107 -12.39 -2.45 -6.04
C LEU A 107 -11.38 -1.79 -6.99
N GLY A 108 -11.78 -1.55 -8.25
CA GLY A 108 -10.98 -0.81 -9.22
C GLY A 108 -10.59 0.59 -8.73
N TYR A 109 -11.57 1.39 -8.34
CA TYR A 109 -11.33 2.75 -7.85
C TYR A 109 -10.54 2.77 -6.54
N ALA A 110 -10.81 1.86 -5.60
CA ALA A 110 -10.02 1.74 -4.37
C ALA A 110 -8.55 1.41 -4.68
N THR A 111 -8.31 0.51 -5.64
CA THR A 111 -6.95 0.12 -6.05
C THR A 111 -6.22 1.26 -6.79
N LEU A 112 -6.93 2.05 -7.59
CA LEU A 112 -6.38 3.25 -8.24
C LEU A 112 -6.11 4.39 -7.24
N GLY A 113 -6.88 4.47 -6.16
CA GLY A 113 -6.65 5.43 -5.07
C GLY A 113 -5.51 5.03 -4.12
N TRP A 114 -5.16 3.74 -4.06
CA TRP A 114 -4.13 3.21 -3.17
C TRP A 114 -2.74 3.86 -3.33
N PRO A 115 -2.21 4.08 -4.55
CA PRO A 115 -0.95 4.79 -4.75
C PRO A 115 -0.93 6.19 -4.10
N VAL A 116 -2.03 6.93 -4.21
CA VAL A 116 -2.15 8.27 -3.62
C VAL A 116 -2.08 8.18 -2.09
N ALA A 117 -2.76 7.18 -1.50
CA ALA A 117 -2.72 6.92 -0.06
C ALA A 117 -1.31 6.54 0.41
N MET A 118 -0.58 5.73 -0.36
CA MET A 118 0.80 5.34 -0.04
C MET A 118 1.75 6.53 -0.09
N VAL A 119 1.64 7.39 -1.12
CA VAL A 119 2.45 8.62 -1.21
C VAL A 119 2.12 9.57 -0.07
N ALA A 120 0.85 9.80 0.23
CA ALA A 120 0.43 10.63 1.36
C ALA A 120 0.95 10.06 2.69
N SER A 121 0.89 8.74 2.87
CA SER A 121 1.45 8.07 4.05
C SER A 121 2.97 8.26 4.12
N ALA A 122 3.70 8.18 3.00
CA ALA A 122 5.13 8.41 2.97
C ALA A 122 5.48 9.86 3.33
N VAL A 123 4.69 10.82 2.85
CA VAL A 123 4.84 12.24 3.23
C VAL A 123 4.59 12.41 4.73
N VAL A 124 3.51 11.85 5.29
CA VAL A 124 3.22 11.91 6.74
C VAL A 124 4.29 11.18 7.56
N PHE A 125 4.92 10.14 7.02
CA PHE A 125 5.98 9.41 7.69
C PHE A 125 7.26 10.25 7.85
N VAL A 126 7.58 11.09 6.84
CA VAL A 126 8.79 11.91 6.82
C VAL A 126 8.57 13.32 7.37
N ALA A 127 7.40 13.92 7.11
CA ALA A 127 7.11 15.33 7.40
C ALA A 127 7.32 15.76 8.87
N PRO A 128 6.98 14.94 9.89
CA PRO A 128 7.12 15.35 11.28
C PRO A 128 8.58 15.52 11.73
N GLY A 129 9.55 15.01 10.96
CA GLY A 129 10.97 15.18 11.26
C GLY A 129 11.60 16.47 10.70
N GLY A 130 10.92 17.19 9.81
CA GLY A 130 11.54 18.30 9.06
C GLY A 130 12.80 17.86 8.27
N PHE A 131 13.59 18.81 7.77
CA PHE A 131 14.84 18.52 7.05
C PHE A 131 16.02 18.10 7.97
N GLY A 132 15.81 18.05 9.29
CA GLY A 132 16.87 17.93 10.29
C GLY A 132 16.66 16.89 11.39
N SER A 133 15.49 16.26 11.50
CA SER A 133 15.25 15.15 12.44
C SER A 133 14.70 13.92 11.74
N THR A 134 14.83 12.78 12.44
CA THR A 134 14.28 11.49 12.00
C THR A 134 12.76 11.48 12.00
N ASP A 135 12.24 10.66 11.08
CA ASP A 135 10.87 10.33 10.72
C ASP A 135 9.94 10.05 11.92
N VAL A 136 8.66 9.71 11.69
CA VAL A 136 7.66 9.41 12.75
C VAL A 136 8.17 8.45 13.83
N THR A 137 9.11 7.57 13.49
CA THR A 137 9.74 6.62 14.42
C THR A 137 10.57 7.26 15.53
N ALA A 138 10.95 8.54 15.39
CA ALA A 138 11.72 9.29 16.38
C ALA A 138 10.88 10.23 17.24
N LEU A 139 9.57 10.28 17.02
CA LEU A 139 8.66 11.06 17.84
C LEU A 139 8.19 10.25 19.05
N ASP A 140 8.33 10.85 20.24
CA ASP A 140 7.86 10.28 21.49
C ASP A 140 6.60 11.01 22.02
N GLY A 141 5.92 10.39 22.98
CA GLY A 141 4.78 10.96 23.69
C GLY A 141 3.57 11.23 22.78
N ALA A 142 2.85 12.33 23.06
CA ALA A 142 1.63 12.67 22.34
C ALA A 142 1.87 12.96 20.84
N ALA A 143 3.01 13.55 20.49
CA ALA A 143 3.35 13.85 19.10
C ALA A 143 3.51 12.57 18.27
N GLY A 144 4.21 11.57 18.81
CA GLY A 144 4.33 10.26 18.16
C GLY A 144 2.99 9.56 18.01
N ALA A 145 2.16 9.58 19.06
CA ALA A 145 0.82 8.98 19.01
C ALA A 145 -0.07 9.60 17.92
N VAL A 146 -0.09 10.93 17.80
CA VAL A 146 -0.85 11.64 16.77
C VAL A 146 -0.32 11.33 15.37
N ALA A 147 1.00 11.27 15.19
CA ALA A 147 1.60 10.98 13.90
C ALA A 147 1.30 9.54 13.43
N TRP A 148 1.42 8.54 14.32
CA TRP A 148 1.04 7.16 14.03
C TRP A 148 -0.45 7.01 13.74
N LEU A 149 -1.31 7.71 14.48
CA LEU A 149 -2.75 7.70 14.22
C LEU A 149 -3.07 8.34 12.87
N THR A 150 -2.40 9.44 12.53
CA THR A 150 -2.56 10.09 11.22
C THR A 150 -2.11 9.16 10.10
N LEU A 151 -0.98 8.47 10.24
CA LEU A 151 -0.55 7.44 9.27
C LEU A 151 -1.59 6.34 9.12
N ALA A 152 -2.12 5.81 10.22
CA ALA A 152 -3.13 4.76 10.18
C ALA A 152 -4.39 5.22 9.46
N VAL A 153 -4.86 6.44 9.73
CA VAL A 153 -6.04 7.03 9.09
C VAL A 153 -5.80 7.26 7.60
N VAL A 154 -4.68 7.88 7.23
CA VAL A 154 -4.33 8.19 5.83
C VAL A 154 -4.14 6.90 5.02
N ALA A 155 -3.41 5.93 5.56
CA ALA A 155 -3.18 4.66 4.89
C ALA A 155 -4.50 3.91 4.69
N THR A 156 -5.38 3.88 5.70
CA THR A 156 -6.63 3.09 5.67
C THR A 156 -7.74 3.73 4.86
N LEU A 157 -7.98 5.03 5.04
CA LEU A 157 -9.08 5.74 4.36
C LEU A 157 -8.66 6.37 3.03
N GLY A 158 -7.37 6.61 2.83
CA GLY A 158 -6.82 7.23 1.64
C GLY A 158 -7.25 6.56 0.32
N PRO A 159 -7.24 5.22 0.19
CA PRO A 159 -7.68 4.56 -1.04
C PRO A 159 -9.14 4.89 -1.39
N ALA A 160 -10.02 4.99 -0.39
CA ALA A 160 -11.42 5.34 -0.57
C ALA A 160 -11.57 6.79 -1.03
N VAL A 161 -10.91 7.72 -0.35
CA VAL A 161 -11.01 9.17 -0.62
C VAL A 161 -10.44 9.51 -1.99
N ALA A 162 -9.26 8.96 -2.33
CA ALA A 162 -8.66 9.15 -3.64
C ALA A 162 -9.50 8.48 -4.74
N GLY A 163 -9.99 7.26 -4.51
CA GLY A 163 -10.88 6.56 -5.43
C GLY A 163 -12.18 7.31 -5.70
N LEU A 164 -12.79 7.89 -4.67
CA LEU A 164 -14.01 8.71 -4.78
C LEU A 164 -13.76 9.99 -5.60
N SER A 165 -12.58 10.60 -5.39
CA SER A 165 -12.16 11.77 -6.15
C SER A 165 -12.03 11.43 -7.63
N PHE A 166 -11.40 10.30 -7.97
CA PHE A 166 -11.31 9.81 -9.35
C PHE A 166 -12.69 9.53 -9.95
N TYR A 167 -13.58 8.87 -9.21
CA TYR A 167 -14.94 8.60 -9.65
C TYR A 167 -15.69 9.89 -10.03
N HIS A 168 -15.67 10.91 -9.17
CA HIS A 168 -16.32 12.18 -9.46
C HIS A 168 -15.68 12.96 -10.62
N VAL A 169 -14.37 12.83 -10.84
CA VAL A 169 -13.73 13.42 -12.02
C VAL A 169 -14.25 12.74 -13.28
N VAL A 170 -14.28 11.40 -13.31
CA VAL A 170 -14.73 10.64 -14.48
C VAL A 170 -16.21 10.92 -14.79
N GLU A 171 -17.11 10.89 -13.80
CA GLU A 171 -18.53 11.18 -14.01
C GLU A 171 -18.82 12.60 -14.50
N ARG A 172 -17.99 13.58 -14.13
CA ARG A 172 -18.16 14.96 -14.61
C ARG A 172 -17.83 15.15 -16.10
N TYR A 173 -17.07 14.22 -16.68
CA TYR A 173 -16.60 14.29 -18.07
C TYR A 173 -17.14 13.17 -18.96
N ALA A 174 -18.02 12.31 -18.43
CA ALA A 174 -18.76 11.28 -19.17
C ALA A 174 -20.15 11.80 -19.57
#